data_AF-A0A924ZS98-F1
#
_entry.id   AF-A0A924ZS98-F1
#
_cell.length_a   1.000
_cell.length_b   1.000
_cell.length_c   1.000
_cell.angle_alpha   90.00
_cell.angle_beta   90.00
_cell.angle_gamma   90.00
#
_symmetry.space_group_name_H-M   'P 1'
#
loop_
_entity.id
_entity.type
_entity.pdbx_description
1 polymer ?
#
loop_
_entity_poly.entity_id
_entity_poly.type
_entity_poly.pdbx_seq_one_letter_code
_entity_poly.pdbx_strand_id
1 'polypeptide(L)'
;MTNTVTYQNVHNLFKLNGFHLNRNDLCRVAYSFIKEGDEYEKSVGDFILDWFDNKSYLELNTSGTTGTPKIIRIEKQAMVNSAIATGDFFDLQPGDKALHCLPTKYIAGKMMFVRSFILGL
;
A
#
# COMPACT_ATOMS: atom_id res chain seq x y z
N MET A 1 0.50 -22.80 -15.18
CA MET A 1 -0.04 -22.08 -14.01
C MET A 1 0.40 -20.64 -14.15
N THR A 2 -0.50 -19.73 -14.52
CA THR A 2 -0.20 -18.29 -14.49
C THR A 2 -0.01 -17.91 -13.02
N ASN A 3 1.19 -17.47 -12.64
CA ASN A 3 1.42 -16.91 -11.30
C ASN A 3 0.64 -15.59 -11.20
N THR A 4 -0.60 -15.67 -10.76
CA THR A 4 -1.45 -14.48 -10.60
C THR A 4 -1.01 -13.72 -9.36
N VAL A 5 -0.54 -12.49 -9.55
CA VAL A 5 -0.19 -11.58 -8.44
C VAL A 5 -1.45 -11.19 -7.69
N THR A 6 -1.43 -11.36 -6.37
CA THR A 6 -2.55 -11.05 -5.46
C THR A 6 -2.14 -10.02 -4.42
N TYR A 7 -3.12 -9.42 -3.75
CA TYR A 7 -2.90 -8.47 -2.65
C TYR A 7 -2.18 -9.06 -1.43
N GLN A 8 -2.01 -10.39 -1.38
CA GLN A 8 -1.25 -11.07 -0.33
C GLN A 8 0.26 -11.12 -0.62
N ASN A 9 0.67 -10.79 -1.84
CA ASN A 9 2.07 -10.83 -2.26
C ASN A 9 2.80 -9.53 -1.91
N VAL A 10 4.08 -9.66 -1.58
CA VAL A 10 5.04 -8.56 -1.50
C VAL A 10 6.18 -8.93 -2.44
N HIS A 11 6.52 -8.06 -3.37
CA HIS A 11 7.57 -8.29 -4.34
C HIS A 11 8.91 -8.47 -3.61
N ASN A 12 9.73 -9.45 -4.01
CA ASN A 12 10.98 -9.78 -3.31
C ASN A 12 12.04 -8.66 -3.38
N LEU A 13 11.97 -7.80 -4.41
CA LEU A 13 12.85 -6.63 -4.55
C LEU A 13 12.36 -5.37 -3.82
N PHE A 14 11.13 -5.37 -3.30
CA PHE A 14 10.59 -4.22 -2.56
C PHE A 14 11.50 -3.85 -1.38
N LYS A 15 11.68 -2.54 -1.18
CA LYS A 15 12.41 -1.99 -0.03
C LYS A 15 11.63 -0.86 0.64
N LEU A 16 11.53 -0.91 1.95
CA LEU A 16 11.10 0.24 2.75
C LEU A 16 12.34 0.90 3.34
N ASN A 17 12.61 2.15 2.96
CA ASN A 17 13.79 2.91 3.41
C ASN A 17 15.11 2.14 3.24
N GLY A 18 15.23 1.36 2.16
CA GLY A 18 16.43 0.58 1.84
C GLY A 18 16.46 -0.85 2.41
N PHE A 19 15.52 -1.23 3.26
CA PHE A 19 15.46 -2.56 3.86
C PHE A 19 14.48 -3.47 3.10
N HIS A 20 14.93 -4.67 2.74
CA HIS A 20 14.05 -5.71 2.21
C HIS A 20 13.11 -6.21 3.30
N LEU A 21 11.81 -6.13 3.05
CA LEU A 21 10.79 -6.59 3.98
C LEU A 21 9.82 -7.51 3.26
N ASN A 22 9.57 -8.69 3.82
CA ASN A 22 8.43 -9.52 3.42
C ASN A 22 7.17 -9.09 4.19
N ARG A 23 6.04 -9.77 3.94
CA ARG A 23 4.76 -9.52 4.62
C ARG A 23 4.88 -9.51 6.16
N ASN A 24 5.58 -10.49 6.74
CA ASN A 24 5.69 -10.61 8.19
C ASN A 24 6.53 -9.47 8.78
N ASP A 25 7.60 -9.07 8.08
CA ASP A 25 8.45 -7.97 8.50
C ASP A 25 7.71 -6.63 8.39
N LEU A 26 6.92 -6.43 7.33
CA LEU A 26 6.03 -5.27 7.20
C LEU A 26 5.02 -5.19 8.35
N CYS A 27 4.39 -6.29 8.74
CA CYS A 27 3.49 -6.30 9.90
C CYS A 27 4.23 -5.94 11.21
N ARG A 28 5.47 -6.41 11.40
CA ARG A 28 6.29 -6.03 12.57
C ARG A 28 6.62 -4.54 12.59
N VAL A 29 7.04 -3.99 11.44
CA VAL A 29 7.30 -2.56 11.28
C VAL A 29 6.04 -1.75 11.53
N ALA A 30 4.89 -2.20 11.03
CA ALA A 30 3.61 -1.55 11.27
C ALA A 30 3.28 -1.43 12.77
N TYR A 31 3.49 -2.49 13.56
CA TYR A 31 3.33 -2.42 15.00
C TYR A 31 4.27 -1.41 15.66
N SER A 32 5.52 -1.31 15.21
CA SER A 32 6.48 -0.32 15.70
C SER A 32 6.03 1.11 15.37
N PHE A 33 5.64 1.35 14.12
CA PHE A 33 5.15 2.65 13.66
C PHE A 33 3.92 3.12 14.43
N ILE A 34 2.96 2.22 14.68
CA ILE A 34 1.75 2.55 15.45
C ILE A 34 2.09 2.93 16.89
N LYS A 35 2.99 2.19 17.54
CA LYS A 35 3.32 2.38 18.96
C LYS A 35 4.23 3.57 19.22
N GLU A 36 5.26 3.75 18.39
CA GLU A 36 6.40 4.61 18.70
C GLU A 36 6.71 5.64 17.60
N GLY A 37 6.08 5.54 16.43
CA GLY A 37 6.37 6.41 15.29
C GLY A 37 5.66 7.76 15.32
N ASP A 38 6.01 8.61 14.35
CA ASP A 38 5.34 9.89 14.09
C ASP A 38 3.93 9.70 13.51
N GLU A 39 3.10 10.75 13.48
CA GLU A 39 1.71 10.66 12.99
C GLU A 39 1.59 10.11 11.56
N TYR A 40 2.54 10.46 10.69
CA TYR A 40 2.58 9.95 9.33
C TYR A 40 2.98 8.46 9.29
N GLU A 41 3.83 8.00 10.20
CA GLU A 41 4.24 6.59 10.32
C GLU A 41 3.10 5.75 10.89
N LYS A 42 2.39 6.26 11.90
CA LYS A 42 1.17 5.61 12.43
C LYS A 42 0.17 5.35 11.33
N SER A 43 -0.08 6.36 10.48
CA SER A 43 -0.97 6.21 9.32
C SER A 43 -0.50 5.16 8.31
N VAL A 44 0.82 4.96 8.17
CA VAL A 44 1.40 3.90 7.33
C VAL A 44 1.21 2.53 8.01
N GLY A 45 1.48 2.44 9.31
CA GLY A 45 1.32 1.22 10.09
C GLY A 45 -0.13 0.72 10.10
N ASP A 46 -1.09 1.60 10.39
CA ASP A 46 -2.52 1.29 10.34
C ASP A 46 -2.91 0.72 8.97
N PHE A 47 -2.45 1.38 7.90
CA PHE A 47 -2.70 0.91 6.54
C PHE A 47 -2.08 -0.47 6.26
N ILE A 48 -0.86 -0.74 6.70
CA ILE A 48 -0.22 -2.05 6.49
C ILE A 48 -1.02 -3.15 7.19
N LEU A 49 -1.48 -2.91 8.42
CA LEU A 49 -2.29 -3.88 9.16
C LEU A 49 -3.64 -4.10 8.46
N ASP A 50 -4.32 -3.03 8.03
CA ASP A 50 -5.56 -3.13 7.25
C ASP A 50 -5.34 -3.85 5.92
N TRP A 51 -4.20 -3.63 5.25
CA TRP A 51 -3.87 -4.25 3.97
C TRP A 51 -3.70 -5.76 4.10
N PHE A 52 -3.06 -6.23 5.16
CA PHE A 52 -2.79 -7.66 5.37
C PHE A 52 -3.77 -8.37 6.29
N ASP A 53 -4.87 -7.71 6.67
CA ASP A 53 -5.99 -8.33 7.39
C ASP A 53 -6.74 -9.38 6.53
N ASN A 54 -7.78 -9.97 7.13
CA ASN A 54 -8.56 -11.03 6.49
C ASN A 54 -9.63 -10.53 5.50
N LYS A 55 -9.82 -9.21 5.34
CA LYS A 55 -10.81 -8.64 4.41
C LYS A 55 -10.21 -8.55 3.01
N SER A 56 -11.03 -8.79 1.98
CA SER A 56 -10.63 -8.59 0.58
C SER A 56 -10.62 -7.12 0.15
N TYR A 57 -11.13 -6.22 1.01
CA TYR A 57 -11.35 -4.81 0.73
C TYR A 57 -10.79 -3.91 1.83
N LEU A 58 -10.64 -2.62 1.50
CA LEU A 58 -10.39 -1.53 2.43
C LEU A 58 -11.61 -0.64 2.52
N GLU A 59 -11.89 -0.13 3.71
CA GLU A 59 -12.86 0.94 3.91
C GLU A 59 -12.13 2.29 3.92
N LEU A 60 -12.57 3.21 3.06
CA LEU A 60 -11.94 4.50 2.87
C LEU A 60 -12.95 5.62 3.06
N ASN A 61 -12.54 6.64 3.80
CA ASN A 61 -13.30 7.88 3.90
C ASN A 61 -12.97 8.77 2.71
N THR A 62 -13.99 9.11 1.94
CA THR A 62 -13.89 10.14 0.90
C THR A 62 -14.25 11.48 1.49
N SER A 63 -13.41 12.49 1.23
CA SER A 63 -13.57 13.85 1.77
C SER A 63 -14.66 14.67 1.08
N GLY A 64 -15.48 14.07 0.20
CA GLY A 64 -16.63 14.65 -0.50
C GLY A 64 -16.58 16.18 -0.65
N THR A 65 -16.11 16.68 -1.79
CA THR A 65 -15.84 18.13 -2.00
C THR A 65 -17.00 19.07 -1.67
N THR A 66 -18.22 18.58 -1.57
CA THR A 66 -19.43 19.34 -1.22
C THR A 66 -20.40 18.60 -0.28
N GLY A 67 -19.97 17.57 0.45
CA GLY A 67 -20.90 16.76 1.26
C GLY A 67 -20.31 15.96 2.42
N THR A 68 -21.19 15.36 3.21
CA THR A 68 -20.84 14.49 4.35
C THR A 68 -19.90 13.37 3.90
N PRO A 69 -18.78 13.13 4.61
CA PRO A 69 -17.85 12.06 4.27
C PRO A 69 -18.57 10.72 4.08
N LYS A 70 -18.28 10.05 2.97
CA LYS A 70 -18.83 8.72 2.67
C LYS A 70 -17.74 7.68 2.80
N ILE A 71 -18.06 6.60 3.50
CA ILE A 71 -17.26 5.38 3.52
C ILE A 71 -17.51 4.64 2.20
N ILE A 72 -16.44 4.35 1.47
CA ILE A 72 -16.46 3.48 0.29
C ILE A 72 -15.64 2.23 0.57
N ARG A 73 -15.99 1.13 -0.10
CA ARG A 73 -15.19 -0.10 -0.10
C ARG A 73 -14.42 -0.21 -1.41
N ILE A 74 -13.13 -0.47 -1.31
CA ILE A 74 -12.27 -0.75 -2.47
C ILE A 74 -11.67 -2.14 -2.30
N GLU A 75 -11.87 -3.01 -3.28
CA GLU A 75 -11.23 -4.32 -3.31
C GLU A 75 -9.71 -4.18 -3.42
N LYS A 76 -8.96 -4.84 -2.54
CA LYS A 76 -7.49 -4.83 -2.53
C LYS A 76 -6.94 -5.34 -3.87
N GLN A 77 -7.59 -6.35 -4.47
CA GLN A 77 -7.20 -6.84 -5.79
C GLN A 77 -7.38 -5.79 -6.89
N ALA A 78 -8.37 -4.90 -6.80
CA ALA A 78 -8.52 -3.81 -7.76
C ALA A 78 -7.35 -2.82 -7.67
N MET A 79 -6.84 -2.56 -6.45
CA MET A 79 -5.65 -1.73 -6.23
C MET A 79 -4.39 -2.41 -6.78
N VAL A 80 -4.26 -3.74 -6.66
CA VAL A 80 -3.16 -4.50 -7.30
C VAL A 80 -3.21 -4.36 -8.81
N ASN A 81 -4.38 -4.57 -9.43
CA ASN A 81 -4.53 -4.42 -10.87
C ASN A 81 -4.21 -2.97 -11.33
N SER A 82 -4.60 -1.97 -10.53
CA SER A 82 -4.24 -0.57 -10.78
C SER A 82 -2.74 -0.30 -10.66
N ALA A 83 -2.06 -0.95 -9.71
CA ALA A 83 -0.61 -0.86 -9.58
C ALA A 83 0.10 -1.46 -10.80
N ILE A 84 -0.31 -2.65 -11.25
CA ILE A 84 0.23 -3.29 -12.46
C ILE A 84 0.04 -2.39 -13.68
N ALA A 85 -1.18 -1.89 -13.92
CA ALA A 85 -1.45 -0.97 -15.03
C ALA A 85 -0.62 0.33 -14.95
N THR A 86 -0.33 0.82 -13.74
CA THR A 86 0.56 1.97 -13.55
C THR A 86 2.00 1.63 -13.94
N GLY A 87 2.50 0.46 -13.52
CA GLY A 87 3.82 -0.03 -13.86
C GLY A 87 4.00 -0.17 -15.36
N ASP A 88 3.05 -0.83 -16.04
CA ASP A 88 3.06 -1.02 -17.48
C ASP A 88 3.02 0.32 -18.25
N PHE A 89 2.23 1.29 -17.79
CA PHE A 89 2.09 2.58 -18.46
C PHE A 89 3.35 3.45 -18.36
N PHE A 90 4.03 3.43 -17.20
CA PHE A 90 5.22 4.23 -16.94
C PHE A 90 6.54 3.46 -17.15
N ASP A 91 6.46 2.21 -17.61
CA ASP A 91 7.61 1.31 -17.78
C ASP A 91 8.48 1.16 -16.51
N LEU A 92 7.81 1.11 -15.34
CA LEU A 92 8.51 1.00 -14.06
C LEU A 92 9.14 -0.38 -13.91
N GLN A 93 10.41 -0.40 -13.52
CA GLN A 93 11.16 -1.63 -13.33
C GLN A 93 11.31 -1.96 -11.85
N PRO A 94 11.27 -3.25 -11.46
CA PRO A 94 11.64 -3.65 -10.12
C PRO A 94 13.04 -3.12 -9.74
N GLY A 95 13.15 -2.46 -8.60
CA GLY A 95 14.36 -1.79 -8.11
C GLY A 95 14.41 -0.28 -8.39
N ASP A 96 13.49 0.26 -9.19
CA ASP A 96 13.28 1.72 -9.26
C ASP A 96 12.89 2.28 -7.90
N LYS A 97 13.21 3.56 -7.64
CA LYS A 97 12.93 4.19 -6.35
C LYS A 97 11.70 5.06 -6.42
N ALA A 98 10.71 4.77 -5.59
CA ALA A 98 9.57 5.65 -5.37
C ALA A 98 9.72 6.48 -4.08
N LEU A 99 9.54 7.80 -4.18
CA LEU A 99 9.40 8.64 -2.99
C LEU A 99 7.94 8.63 -2.52
N HIS A 100 7.71 8.15 -1.30
CA HIS A 100 6.39 8.19 -0.67
C HIS A 100 6.14 9.53 0.03
N CYS A 101 5.82 10.56 -0.76
CA CYS A 101 5.59 11.93 -0.28
C CYS A 101 4.13 12.27 0.03
N LEU A 102 3.21 11.31 -0.13
CA LEU A 102 1.77 11.53 0.06
C LEU A 102 1.29 10.86 1.36
N PRO A 103 0.48 11.54 2.17
CA PRO A 103 0.00 10.97 3.42
C PRO A 103 -0.86 9.72 3.20
N THR A 104 -0.48 8.60 3.84
CA THR A 104 -1.17 7.29 3.76
C THR A 104 -2.58 7.33 4.35
N LYS A 105 -2.95 8.40 5.05
CA LYS A 105 -4.33 8.68 5.46
C LYS A 105 -5.30 8.72 4.26
N TYR A 106 -4.82 9.15 3.09
CA TYR A 106 -5.63 9.28 1.87
C TYR A 106 -5.29 8.21 0.83
N ILE A 107 -6.23 7.99 -0.11
CA ILE A 107 -6.09 6.97 -1.15
C ILE A 107 -4.86 7.16 -2.02
N ALA A 108 -4.45 8.40 -2.30
CA ALA A 108 -3.27 8.68 -3.11
C ALA A 108 -1.99 8.15 -2.44
N GLY A 109 -1.83 8.36 -1.12
CA GLY A 109 -0.73 7.79 -0.37
C GLY A 109 -0.80 6.26 -0.28
N LYS A 110 -1.98 5.70 0.01
CA LYS A 110 -2.17 4.24 0.01
C LYS A 110 -1.78 3.60 -1.32
N MET A 111 -2.20 4.18 -2.44
CA MET A 111 -1.88 3.67 -3.78
C MET A 111 -0.40 3.77 -4.12
N MET A 112 0.30 4.83 -3.69
CA MET A 112 1.75 4.91 -3.85
C MET A 112 2.45 3.74 -3.13
N PHE A 113 2.03 3.46 -1.90
CA PHE A 113 2.55 2.32 -1.15
C PHE A 113 2.22 0.98 -1.83
N VAL A 114 1.00 0.82 -2.34
CA VAL A 114 0.58 -0.39 -3.10
C VAL A 114 1.42 -0.64 -4.33
N ARG A 115 1.68 0.41 -5.10
CA ARG A 115 2.55 0.31 -6.27
C ARG A 115 3.94 -0.18 -5.88
N SER A 116 4.52 0.36 -4.81
CA SER A 116 5.86 -0.03 -4.37
C SER A 116 5.97 -1.51 -4.03
N PHE A 117 5.08 -2.08 -3.21
CA PHE A 117 5.23 -3.50 -2.85
C PHE A 117 4.79 -4.47 -3.95
N ILE A 118 3.91 -4.07 -4.88
CA ILE A 118 3.51 -4.94 -6.01
C ILE A 118 4.57 -4.95 -7.10
N LEU A 119 5.15 -3.79 -7.42
CA LEU A 119 6.10 -3.64 -8.52
C LEU A 119 7.56 -3.81 -8.08
N GLY A 120 7.83 -3.85 -6.76
CA GLY A 120 9.18 -4.00 -6.23
C GLY A 120 9.99 -2.71 -6.31
N LEU A 121 9.36 -1.56 -6.02
CA LEU A 121 10.00 -0.24 -5.95
C LEU A 121 10.62 0.04 -4.56
#